data_AF-A0A935E2J3-F1
#
_entry.id   AF-A0A935E2J3-F1
#
_cell.length_a   1.000
_cell.length_b   1.000
_cell.length_c   1.000
_cell.angle_alpha   90.00
_cell.angle_beta   90.00
_cell.angle_gamma   90.00
#
_symmetry.space_group_name_H-M   'P 1'
#
loop_
_entity.id
_entity.type
_entity.pdbx_description
1 polymer ?
#
loop_
_entity_poly.entity_id
_entity_poly.type
_entity_poly.pdbx_seq_one_letter_code
_entity_poly.pdbx_strand_id
1 'polypeptide(L)'
;MPPRPVSSSRDPVCGMDVLVANSRFSTVHHTLTFHFCSAQCRDRFLEIPALYTGAQRTANILPIPKRRNLRIATGSPDALDDACRRIQTLMGVTSVSAKGRRLRVDYDLRQVSLHQIEAEAQGAGITFSGGLHALQRSLWRFFEHNELENAAHAGTRACCSRPPTPH
;
A
#
# COMPACT_ATOMS: atom_id res chain seq x y z
N MET A 1 33.59 11.07 24.92
CA MET A 1 32.94 9.82 24.47
C MET A 1 32.17 10.17 23.19
N PRO A 2 32.58 9.72 22.00
CA PRO A 2 31.83 10.01 20.78
C PRO A 2 30.45 9.32 20.86
N PRO A 3 29.37 9.94 20.35
CA PRO A 3 28.08 9.27 20.30
C PRO A 3 28.20 7.99 19.45
N ARG A 4 27.71 6.87 19.98
CA ARG A 4 27.64 5.60 19.23
C ARG A 4 26.83 5.85 17.95
N PRO A 5 27.28 5.34 16.78
CA PRO A 5 26.51 5.49 15.55
C PRO A 5 25.15 4.82 15.75
N VAL A 6 24.11 5.65 15.86
CA VAL A 6 22.73 5.18 15.93
C VAL A 6 22.37 4.68 14.54
N SER A 7 22.28 3.36 14.39
CA SER A 7 21.82 2.76 13.14
C SER A 7 20.34 3.11 12.98
N SER A 8 20.02 4.03 12.08
CA SER A 8 18.65 4.30 11.65
C SER A 8 18.35 3.44 10.42
N SER A 9 17.16 2.84 10.40
CA SER A 9 16.60 2.11 9.27
C SER A 9 15.35 2.85 8.81
N ARG A 10 15.03 2.82 7.52
CA ARG A 10 13.84 3.49 7.01
C ARG A 10 12.68 2.50 6.94
N ASP A 11 11.54 2.85 7.51
CA ASP A 11 10.33 2.07 7.41
C ASP A 11 9.91 1.96 5.93
N PRO A 12 9.84 0.76 5.35
CA PRO A 12 9.55 0.59 3.93
C PRO A 12 8.09 0.92 3.54
N VAL A 13 7.20 1.00 4.54
CA VAL A 13 5.77 1.26 4.37
C VAL A 13 5.50 2.76 4.32
N CYS A 14 5.94 3.50 5.33
CA CYS A 14 5.66 4.94 5.47
C CYS A 14 6.86 5.85 5.15
N GLY A 15 8.07 5.30 5.07
CA GLY A 15 9.30 6.06 4.82
C GLY A 15 9.89 6.76 6.05
N MET A 16 9.34 6.53 7.24
CA MET A 16 9.83 7.14 8.48
C MET A 16 11.15 6.50 8.93
N ASP A 17 12.12 7.32 9.34
CA ASP A 17 13.36 6.82 9.94
C ASP A 17 13.11 6.27 11.35
N VAL A 18 13.45 5.01 11.55
CA VAL A 18 13.35 4.27 12.81
C VAL A 18 14.73 3.92 13.34
N LEU A 19 14.96 4.18 14.62
CA LEU A 19 16.19 3.78 15.30
C LEU A 19 16.18 2.26 15.51
N VAL A 20 17.12 1.54 14.89
CA VAL A 20 17.25 0.08 14.99
C VAL A 20 17.39 -0.37 16.44
N ALA A 21 18.16 0.38 17.24
CA ALA A 21 18.36 0.10 18.66
C ALA A 21 17.07 0.16 19.50
N ASN A 22 16.04 0.90 19.05
CA ASN A 22 14.75 1.06 19.73
C ASN A 22 13.58 0.45 18.95
N SER A 23 13.87 -0.28 17.87
CA SER A 23 12.83 -0.82 17.00
C SER A 23 12.08 -1.96 17.69
N ARG A 24 10.89 -1.64 18.24
CA ARG A 24 9.98 -2.63 18.84
C ARG A 24 9.27 -3.49 17.80
N PHE A 25 9.16 -2.99 16.58
CA PHE A 25 8.44 -3.65 15.50
C PHE A 25 9.43 -3.96 14.38
N SER A 26 9.81 -5.24 14.24
CA SER A 26 10.67 -5.72 13.16
C SER A 26 10.16 -7.06 12.63
N THR A 27 10.54 -7.40 11.41
CA THR A 27 10.26 -8.71 10.82
C THR A 27 11.40 -9.15 9.90
N VAL A 28 11.59 -10.46 9.76
CA VAL A 28 12.58 -11.03 8.84
C VAL A 28 11.86 -11.56 7.61
N HIS A 29 12.29 -11.13 6.42
CA HIS A 29 11.74 -11.58 5.15
C HIS A 29 12.85 -11.77 4.12
N HIS A 30 12.90 -12.94 3.47
CA HIS A 30 13.98 -13.36 2.56
C HIS A 30 15.39 -13.03 3.09
N THR A 31 15.67 -13.39 4.35
CA THR A 31 16.95 -13.15 5.06
C THR A 31 17.31 -11.70 5.38
N LEU A 32 16.45 -10.73 5.04
CA LEU A 32 16.59 -9.32 5.40
C LEU A 32 15.71 -8.96 6.59
N THR A 33 16.25 -8.19 7.54
CA THR A 33 15.50 -7.65 8.68
C THR A 33 14.96 -6.28 8.33
N PHE A 34 13.64 -6.12 8.43
CA PHE A 34 12.93 -4.85 8.24
C PHE A 34 12.48 -4.29 9.58
N HIS A 35 12.58 -2.98 9.75
CA HIS A 35 12.17 -2.24 10.95
C HIS A 35 11.01 -1.30 10.62
N PHE A 36 10.04 -1.20 11.53
CA PHE A 36 8.81 -0.44 11.35
C PHE A 36 8.58 0.57 12.47
N CYS A 37 7.95 1.69 12.14
CA CYS A 37 7.62 2.74 13.11
C CYS A 37 6.45 2.34 14.03
N SER A 38 5.59 1.44 13.57
CA SER A 38 4.37 1.03 14.26
C SER A 38 4.00 -0.41 13.93
N ALA A 39 3.16 -1.01 14.79
CA ALA A 39 2.57 -2.33 14.52
C ALA A 39 1.78 -2.33 13.19
N GLN A 40 1.07 -1.22 12.88
CA GLN A 40 0.32 -1.08 11.64
C GLN A 40 1.20 -1.18 10.39
N CYS A 41 2.37 -0.53 10.39
CA CYS A 41 3.32 -0.62 9.28
C CYS A 41 3.87 -2.04 9.13
N ARG A 42 4.21 -2.71 10.24
CA ARG A 42 4.63 -4.11 10.21
C ARG A 42 3.54 -5.01 9.63
N ASP A 43 2.31 -4.88 10.11
CA ASP A 43 1.20 -5.74 9.67
C ASP A 43 0.89 -5.50 8.19
N ARG A 44 1.00 -4.24 7.71
CA ARG A 44 0.92 -3.94 6.28
C ARG A 44 2.02 -4.55 5.44
N PHE A 45 3.24 -4.56 5.95
CA PHE A 45 4.35 -5.23 5.27
C PHE A 45 4.11 -6.74 5.20
N LEU A 46 3.64 -7.35 6.28
CA LEU A 46 3.33 -8.79 6.34
C LEU A 46 2.17 -9.16 5.43
N GLU A 47 1.22 -8.25 5.23
CA GLU A 47 0.12 -8.43 4.29
C GLU A 47 0.64 -8.57 2.84
N ILE A 48 1.47 -7.64 2.35
CA ILE A 48 1.94 -7.68 0.96
C ILE A 48 3.44 -7.37 0.88
N PRO A 49 4.33 -8.28 1.31
CA PRO A 49 5.77 -8.03 1.36
C PRO A 49 6.33 -7.62 0.00
N ALA A 50 5.83 -8.24 -1.09
CA ALA A 50 6.21 -7.95 -2.46
C ALA A 50 6.05 -6.47 -2.87
N LEU A 51 5.11 -5.72 -2.28
CA LEU A 51 4.97 -4.28 -2.57
C LEU A 51 6.12 -3.45 -2.00
N TYR A 52 6.79 -3.98 -0.99
CA TYR A 52 7.84 -3.31 -0.23
C TYR A 52 9.23 -3.93 -0.48
N THR A 53 9.27 -5.15 -1.02
CA THR A 53 10.50 -5.90 -1.30
C THR A 53 10.88 -5.73 -2.77
N GLY A 54 12.05 -5.11 -2.98
CA GLY A 54 12.63 -4.84 -4.29
C GLY A 54 13.64 -3.71 -4.17
N ALA A 55 14.86 -3.90 -4.67
CA ALA A 55 15.96 -2.93 -4.51
C ALA A 55 15.56 -1.49 -4.90
N GLN A 56 14.75 -1.35 -5.96
CA GLN A 56 14.20 -0.08 -6.42
C GLN A 56 13.12 0.50 -5.50
N ARG A 57 12.28 -0.35 -4.88
CA ARG A 57 11.14 0.05 -4.02
C ARG A 57 11.54 0.41 -2.60
N THR A 58 12.67 -0.13 -2.13
CA THR A 58 13.30 0.23 -0.84
C THR A 58 14.13 1.51 -0.96
N ALA A 59 14.75 1.76 -2.13
CA ALA A 59 15.50 2.99 -2.39
C ALA A 59 14.56 4.20 -2.66
N ASN A 60 13.49 4.00 -3.42
CA ASN A 60 12.48 5.02 -3.73
C ASN A 60 11.11 4.59 -3.20
N ILE A 61 10.77 5.07 -2.00
CA ILE A 61 9.45 4.88 -1.39
C ILE A 61 8.48 5.89 -2.05
N LEU A 62 8.02 5.55 -3.25
CA LEU A 62 7.02 6.32 -3.96
C LEU A 62 5.61 5.84 -3.59
N PRO A 63 4.64 6.75 -3.37
CA PRO A 63 3.25 6.37 -3.12
C PRO A 63 2.72 5.53 -4.29
N ILE A 64 1.87 4.55 -3.98
CA ILE A 64 1.19 3.73 -4.99
C ILE A 64 -0.27 4.20 -5.05
N PRO A 65 -0.58 5.26 -5.81
CA PRO A 65 -1.93 5.79 -5.86
C PRO A 65 -2.87 4.74 -6.47
N LYS A 66 -3.94 4.45 -5.76
CA LYS A 66 -5.04 3.60 -6.21
C LYS A 66 -6.34 4.34 -6.06
N ARG A 67 -7.14 4.32 -7.13
CA ARG A 67 -8.52 4.78 -7.14
C ARG A 67 -9.45 3.59 -7.07
N ARG A 68 -10.40 3.59 -6.14
CA ARG A 68 -11.42 2.56 -6.02
C ARG A 68 -12.81 3.18 -5.97
N ASN A 69 -13.74 2.59 -6.73
CA ASN A 69 -15.16 2.93 -6.66
C ASN A 69 -15.88 1.77 -5.96
N LEU A 70 -16.31 1.98 -4.72
CA LEU A 70 -17.05 1.02 -3.91
C LEU A 70 -18.54 1.27 -4.08
N ARG A 71 -19.31 0.19 -4.20
CA ARG A 71 -20.75 0.25 -4.39
C ARG A 71 -21.45 0.02 -3.06
N ILE A 72 -22.25 1.00 -2.65
CA ILE A 72 -22.96 1.01 -1.36
C ILE A 72 -24.25 0.21 -1.51
N ALA A 73 -24.40 -0.85 -0.71
CA ALA A 73 -25.64 -1.60 -0.57
C ALA A 73 -26.64 -0.84 0.29
N THR A 74 -26.26 -0.41 1.49
CA THR A 74 -27.15 0.28 2.43
C THR A 74 -26.40 1.39 3.16
N GLY A 75 -27.06 2.53 3.36
CA GLY A 75 -26.54 3.68 4.11
C GLY A 75 -27.43 4.91 3.90
N SER A 76 -27.67 5.68 4.97
CA SER A 76 -28.33 6.99 4.88
C SER A 76 -27.37 8.04 4.29
N PRO A 77 -27.86 9.15 3.73
CA PRO A 77 -27.01 10.26 3.30
C PRO A 77 -26.07 10.75 4.42
N ASP A 78 -26.57 10.84 5.65
CA ASP A 78 -25.76 11.24 6.81
C ASP A 78 -24.64 10.23 7.12
N ALA A 79 -24.93 8.93 6.98
CA ALA A 79 -23.92 7.87 7.11
C ALA A 79 -22.85 7.95 6.00
N LEU A 80 -23.22 8.40 4.80
CA LEU A 80 -22.28 8.65 3.70
C LEU A 80 -21.32 9.79 4.04
N ASP A 81 -21.83 10.90 4.56
CA ASP A 81 -21.02 12.03 4.98
C ASP A 81 -20.10 11.67 6.15
N ASP A 82 -20.60 10.94 7.14
CA ASP A 82 -19.80 10.46 8.27
C ASP A 82 -18.71 9.47 7.85
N ALA A 83 -18.99 8.55 6.92
CA ALA A 83 -17.97 7.66 6.38
C ALA A 83 -16.89 8.42 5.61
N CYS A 84 -17.28 9.42 4.80
CA CYS A 84 -16.31 10.25 4.10
C CYS A 84 -15.40 10.98 5.09
N ARG A 85 -15.97 11.53 6.17
CA ARG A 85 -15.19 12.20 7.22
C ARG A 85 -14.21 11.24 7.90
N ARG A 86 -14.63 10.03 8.24
CA ARG A 86 -13.75 9.01 8.86
C ARG A 86 -12.67 8.51 7.92
N ILE A 87 -12.99 8.29 6.65
CA ILE A 87 -12.00 7.83 5.67
C ILE A 87 -10.96 8.92 5.38
N GLN A 88 -11.34 10.20 5.41
CA GLN A 88 -10.40 11.32 5.23
C GLN A 88 -9.35 11.42 6.33
N THR A 89 -9.63 10.91 7.54
CA THR A 89 -8.64 10.93 8.64
C THR A 89 -7.62 9.81 8.53
N LEU A 90 -7.83 8.82 7.66
CA LEU A 90 -6.88 7.75 7.43
C LEU A 90 -5.63 8.30 6.72
N MET A 91 -4.46 8.01 7.28
CA MET A 91 -3.18 8.29 6.64
C MET A 91 -3.08 7.59 5.29
N GLY A 92 -2.75 8.35 4.24
CA GLY A 92 -2.60 7.85 2.88
C GLY A 92 -3.84 7.98 1.99
N VAL A 93 -4.98 8.41 2.52
CA VAL A 93 -6.13 8.78 1.68
C VAL A 93 -5.88 10.16 1.08
N THR A 94 -5.89 10.25 -0.25
CA THR A 94 -5.69 11.51 -0.99
C THR A 94 -7.01 12.23 -1.24
N SER A 95 -8.06 11.48 -1.56
CA SER A 95 -9.39 12.06 -1.70
C SER A 95 -10.46 11.00 -1.50
N VAL A 96 -11.62 11.41 -0.99
CA VAL A 96 -12.82 10.56 -0.93
C VAL A 96 -14.03 11.39 -1.29
N SER A 97 -14.92 10.80 -2.07
CA SER A 97 -16.18 11.42 -2.46
C SER A 97 -17.28 10.38 -2.55
N ALA A 98 -18.44 10.68 -2.00
CA ALA A 98 -19.64 9.88 -2.18
C ALA A 98 -20.55 10.55 -3.21
N LYS A 99 -21.05 9.78 -4.18
CA LYS A 99 -22.05 10.24 -5.16
C LYS A 99 -23.13 9.18 -5.32
N GLY A 100 -24.32 9.47 -4.78
CA GLY A 100 -25.41 8.50 -4.74
C GLY A 100 -25.00 7.24 -3.99
N ARG A 101 -25.13 6.06 -4.60
CA ARG A 101 -24.74 4.76 -3.99
C ARG A 101 -23.31 4.34 -4.33
N ARG A 102 -22.41 5.28 -4.61
CA ARG A 102 -21.01 5.01 -4.96
C ARG A 102 -20.08 5.86 -4.10
N LEU A 103 -19.09 5.21 -3.50
CA LEU A 103 -18.00 5.84 -2.77
C LEU A 103 -16.73 5.72 -3.60
N ARG A 104 -16.15 6.84 -4.01
CA ARG A 104 -14.85 6.89 -4.67
C ARG A 104 -13.79 7.25 -3.64
N VAL A 105 -12.74 6.43 -3.56
CA VAL A 105 -11.60 6.67 -2.68
C VAL A 105 -10.32 6.61 -3.51
N ASP A 106 -9.53 7.67 -3.46
CA ASP A 106 -8.17 7.74 -3.95
C ASP A 106 -7.23 7.63 -2.75
N TYR A 107 -6.38 6.62 -2.73
CA TYR A 107 -5.52 6.32 -1.59
C TYR A 107 -4.19 5.69 -2.00
N ASP A 108 -3.20 5.79 -1.14
CA ASP A 108 -1.92 5.10 -1.27
C ASP A 108 -2.04 3.66 -0.76
N LEU A 109 -1.89 2.70 -1.67
CA LEU A 109 -1.93 1.28 -1.35
C LEU A 109 -0.83 0.86 -0.36
N ARG A 110 0.23 1.66 -0.20
CA ARG A 110 1.25 1.41 0.83
C ARG A 110 0.75 1.68 2.23
N GLN A 111 -0.07 2.72 2.42
CA GLN A 111 -0.39 3.27 3.75
C GLN A 111 -1.75 2.81 4.29
N VAL A 112 -2.76 2.62 3.43
CA VAL A 112 -4.11 2.27 3.87
C VAL A 112 -4.68 1.11 3.08
N SER A 113 -5.20 0.08 3.77
CA SER A 113 -5.81 -1.09 3.13
C SER A 113 -7.26 -0.83 2.79
N LEU A 114 -7.76 -1.58 1.80
CA LEU A 114 -9.19 -1.56 1.49
C LEU A 114 -10.02 -2.02 2.70
N HIS A 115 -9.52 -2.99 3.48
CA HIS A 115 -10.17 -3.47 4.68
C HIS A 115 -10.33 -2.35 5.73
N GLN A 116 -9.30 -1.52 5.92
CA GLN A 116 -9.38 -0.36 6.81
C GLN A 116 -10.43 0.64 6.30
N ILE A 117 -10.43 0.97 5.01
CA ILE A 117 -11.41 1.88 4.39
C ILE A 117 -12.84 1.34 4.58
N GLU A 118 -13.04 0.04 4.38
CA GLU A 118 -14.33 -0.60 4.56
C GLU A 118 -14.76 -0.65 6.02
N ALA A 119 -13.84 -0.94 6.94
CA ALA A 119 -14.12 -0.94 8.37
C ALA A 119 -14.53 0.46 8.87
N GLU A 120 -13.88 1.53 8.41
CA GLU A 120 -14.27 2.90 8.74
C GLU A 120 -15.66 3.25 8.18
N ALA A 121 -15.95 2.85 6.94
CA ALA A 121 -17.26 3.05 6.34
C ALA A 121 -18.36 2.22 7.04
N GLN A 122 -18.06 0.98 7.44
CA GLN A 122 -18.96 0.14 8.23
C GLN A 122 -19.21 0.73 9.62
N GLY A 123 -18.18 1.30 10.25
CA GLY A 123 -18.31 2.03 11.51
C GLY A 123 -19.21 3.28 11.42
N ALA A 124 -19.41 3.82 10.22
CA ALA A 124 -20.38 4.89 9.95
C ALA A 124 -21.78 4.36 9.57
N GLY A 125 -21.98 3.04 9.49
CA GLY A 125 -23.26 2.43 9.11
C GLY A 125 -23.42 2.17 7.61
N ILE A 126 -22.35 2.29 6.82
CA ILE A 126 -22.36 1.92 5.40
C ILE A 126 -22.07 0.43 5.24
N THR A 127 -22.91 -0.26 4.49
CA THR A 127 -22.60 -1.60 4.00
C THR A 127 -22.38 -1.59 2.50
N PHE A 128 -21.34 -2.29 2.04
CA PHE A 128 -21.05 -2.44 0.62
C PHE A 128 -21.72 -3.69 0.07
N SER A 129 -22.18 -3.64 -1.19
CA SER A 129 -22.82 -4.80 -1.84
C SER A 129 -21.77 -5.87 -2.08
N GLY A 130 -21.93 -7.00 -1.37
CA GLY A 130 -20.90 -8.03 -1.17
C GLY A 130 -20.21 -8.54 -2.43
N GLY A 131 -18.89 -8.76 -2.33
CA GLY A 131 -18.22 -9.55 -3.37
C GLY A 131 -16.70 -9.56 -3.44
N LEU A 132 -15.95 -8.88 -2.57
CA LEU A 132 -14.48 -8.77 -2.76
C LEU A 132 -13.60 -9.33 -1.62
N HIS A 133 -14.15 -9.59 -0.43
CA HIS A 133 -13.40 -10.18 0.68
C HIS A 133 -13.03 -11.65 0.48
N ALA A 134 -13.87 -12.42 -0.21
CA ALA A 134 -13.58 -13.82 -0.54
C ALA A 134 -12.52 -13.93 -1.65
N LEU A 135 -12.59 -13.03 -2.64
CA LEU A 135 -11.65 -12.96 -3.76
C LEU A 135 -10.28 -12.43 -3.34
N GLN A 136 -10.18 -11.51 -2.37
CA GLN A 136 -8.88 -11.07 -1.84
C GLN A 136 -8.09 -12.23 -1.24
N ARG A 137 -8.68 -13.09 -0.41
CA ARG A 137 -7.95 -14.26 0.13
C ARG A 137 -7.45 -15.22 -0.96
N SER A 138 -8.14 -15.32 -2.10
CA SER A 138 -7.76 -16.19 -3.22
C SER A 138 -6.77 -15.54 -4.20
N LEU A 139 -6.90 -14.24 -4.47
CA LEU A 139 -5.95 -13.46 -5.28
C LEU A 139 -4.58 -13.37 -4.60
N TRP A 140 -4.54 -13.44 -3.28
CA TRP A 140 -3.31 -13.36 -2.49
C TRP A 140 -2.48 -14.64 -2.49
N ARG A 141 -3.11 -15.81 -2.72
CA ARG A 141 -2.41 -17.08 -3.02
C ARG A 141 -2.02 -17.21 -4.49
N PHE A 142 -2.68 -16.49 -5.39
CA PHE A 142 -2.44 -16.57 -6.84
C PHE A 142 -1.33 -15.62 -7.33
N PHE A 143 -1.00 -14.59 -6.56
CA PHE A 143 0.14 -13.68 -6.81
C PHE A 143 1.51 -14.27 -6.45
N GLU A 144 1.57 -15.58 -6.15
CA GLU A 144 2.76 -16.24 -5.60
C GLU A 144 3.69 -16.80 -6.69
N HIS A 145 3.37 -16.78 -8.00
CA HIS A 145 4.26 -17.41 -9.00
C HIS A 145 4.38 -16.83 -10.44
N ASN A 146 3.69 -15.75 -10.86
CA ASN A 146 3.70 -15.38 -12.31
C ASN A 146 4.01 -13.91 -12.67
N GLU A 147 3.99 -12.96 -11.73
CA GLU A 147 4.19 -11.52 -12.05
C GLU A 147 5.59 -10.97 -11.71
N LEU A 148 6.46 -11.74 -11.06
CA LEU A 148 7.84 -11.33 -10.74
C LEU A 148 8.79 -11.45 -11.95
N GLU A 149 8.51 -12.30 -12.95
CA GLU A 149 9.29 -12.35 -14.19
C GLU A 149 8.89 -11.24 -15.19
N ASN A 150 7.60 -10.89 -15.28
CA ASN A 150 7.14 -9.90 -16.26
C ASN A 150 7.54 -8.46 -15.91
N ALA A 151 7.62 -8.10 -14.63
CA ALA A 151 8.07 -6.76 -14.20
C ALA A 151 9.61 -6.59 -14.26
N ALA A 152 10.38 -7.69 -14.28
CA ALA A 152 11.84 -7.65 -14.44
C ALA A 152 12.27 -7.39 -15.90
N HIS A 153 11.44 -7.74 -16.88
CA HIS A 153 11.77 -7.57 -18.30
C HIS A 153 11.32 -6.25 -18.95
N ALA A 154 10.50 -5.43 -18.29
CA ALA A 154 10.12 -4.11 -18.82
C ALA A 154 11.27 -3.09 -18.83
N GLY A 155 12.38 -3.37 -18.13
CA GLY A 155 13.55 -2.50 -18.03
C GLY A 155 14.73 -2.84 -18.95
N THR A 156 14.63 -3.85 -19.80
CA THR A 156 15.76 -4.24 -20.67
C THR A 156 15.36 -4.55 -22.10
N ARG A 157 14.88 -3.52 -22.80
CA ARG A 157 15.20 -3.32 -24.22
C ARG A 157 15.59 -1.88 -24.44
N ALA A 158 16.80 -1.54 -24.03
CA ALA A 158 17.59 -0.55 -24.73
C ALA A 158 17.86 -1.13 -26.14
N CYS A 159 16.95 -0.88 -27.09
CA CYS A 159 17.25 -1.07 -28.50
C CYS A 159 18.20 0.05 -28.92
N CYS A 160 19.49 -0.20 -28.73
CA CYS A 160 20.55 0.49 -29.46
C CYS A 160 20.47 0.07 -30.93
N SER A 161 19.71 0.81 -31.73
CA SER A 161 19.85 0.81 -33.19
C SER A 161 20.14 2.23 -33.65
N ARG A 162 21.42 2.58 -33.56
CA ARG A 162 22.06 3.69 -34.27
C ARG A 162 21.95 3.40 -35.77
N PRO A 163 21.31 4.24 -36.59
CA PRO A 163 21.35 4.04 -38.03
C PRO A 163 22.77 4.33 -38.55
N PRO A 164 23.33 3.52 -39.47
CA PRO A 164 24.56 3.88 -40.16
C PRO A 164 24.30 5.08 -41.07
N THR A 165 25.19 6.07 -41.00
CA THR A 165 25.29 7.18 -41.96
C THR A 165 25.71 6.62 -43.33
N PRO A 166 24.95 6.86 -44.41
CA PRO A 166 25.49 6.65 -45.75
C PRO A 166 26.49 7.76 -46.10
N HIS A 167 27.58 7.34 -46.73
CA HIS A 167 28.62 8.19 -47.34
C HIS A 167 28.07 9.10 -48.43
#